data_AF-A0A077QF29-F1
#
_entry.id   AF-A0A077QF29-F1
#
_cell.length_a   1.000
_cell.length_b   1.000
_cell.length_c   1.000
_cell.angle_alpha   90.00
_cell.angle_beta   90.00
_cell.angle_gamma   90.00
#
_symmetry.space_group_name_H-M   'P 1'
#
loop_
_entity.id
_entity.type
_entity.pdbx_description
1 polymer ?
#
loop_
_entity_poly.entity_id
_entity_poly.type
_entity_poly.pdbx_seq_one_letter_code
_entity_poly.pdbx_strand_id
1 'polypeptide(L)'
;MLFVVKNSDVSLGERYGKGFFYLNDFNMYNRYSNTENLFNMGSDQFKKMHEYAPSHYFLLSWTLTQSSIQAITCATTVSDSIKELVNQANDALVDYLYPRITKTVYPNIVYIDNVLDTTTTTLALAINWTVLSYKK
;
A
#
# COMPACT_ATOMS: atom_id res chain seq x y z
N MET A 1 13.51 -5.16 18.44
CA MET A 1 12.19 -4.62 18.09
C MET A 1 12.40 -3.28 17.41
N LEU A 2 11.72 -3.02 16.29
CA LEU A 2 11.84 -1.79 15.50
C LEU A 2 10.59 -0.92 15.70
N PHE A 3 10.80 0.35 16.00
CA PHE A 3 9.76 1.37 16.12
C PHE A 3 10.06 2.50 15.14
N VAL A 4 9.05 2.87 14.34
CA VAL A 4 9.16 3.95 13.36
C VAL A 4 8.18 5.04 13.74
N VAL A 5 8.69 6.26 13.96
CA VAL A 5 7.91 7.42 14.41
C VAL A 5 7.71 8.36 13.23
N LYS A 6 6.44 8.58 12.86
CA LYS A 6 6.06 9.46 11.74
C LYS A 6 6.22 10.95 12.08
N ASN A 7 5.97 11.33 13.33
CA ASN A 7 6.06 12.72 13.75
C ASN A 7 7.51 13.07 14.11
N SER A 8 8.15 13.88 13.26
CA SER A 8 9.52 14.38 13.47
C SER A 8 9.63 15.39 14.62
N ASP A 9 8.52 15.94 15.11
CA ASP A 9 8.52 16.88 16.24
C ASP A 9 8.73 16.16 17.58
N VAL A 10 8.60 14.82 17.59
CA VAL A 10 8.89 14.00 18.77
C VAL A 10 10.38 13.72 18.84
N SER A 11 11.07 14.28 19.84
CA SER A 11 12.49 13.96 20.05
C SER A 11 12.67 12.53 20.54
N LEU A 12 13.41 11.73 19.75
CA LEU A 12 13.79 10.36 20.13
C LEU A 12 14.95 10.30 21.14
N GLY A 13 15.69 11.40 21.33
CA GLY A 13 16.82 11.48 22.25
C GLY A 13 17.83 10.34 22.08
N GLU A 14 18.30 9.77 23.19
CA GLU A 14 19.27 8.68 23.19
C GLU A 14 18.77 7.34 22.61
N ARG A 15 17.46 7.24 22.31
CA ARG A 15 16.84 6.05 21.71
C ARG A 15 16.98 6.04 20.20
N TYR A 16 17.25 7.18 19.58
CA TYR A 16 17.48 7.30 18.15
C TYR A 16 18.58 6.33 17.70
N GLY A 17 18.32 5.55 16.65
CA GLY A 17 19.26 4.54 16.15
C GLY A 17 19.36 3.27 17.01
N LYS A 18 18.68 3.20 18.15
CA LYS A 18 18.65 2.04 19.06
C LYS A 18 17.31 1.30 19.01
N GLY A 19 16.82 1.08 17.80
CA GLY A 19 15.51 0.46 17.54
C GLY A 19 14.36 1.47 17.39
N PHE A 20 14.60 2.77 17.60
CA PHE A 20 13.66 3.84 17.29
C PHE A 20 14.24 4.71 16.18
N PHE A 21 13.44 4.94 15.15
CA PHE A 21 13.81 5.69 13.95
C PHE A 21 12.66 6.61 13.55
N TYR A 22 12.96 7.70 12.88
CA TYR A 22 11.95 8.49 12.19
C TYR A 22 11.56 7.80 10.88
N LEU A 23 10.35 8.06 10.40
CA LEU A 23 9.92 7.54 9.11
C LEU A 23 10.84 8.01 7.96
N ASN A 24 11.35 9.25 8.07
CA ASN A 24 12.24 9.85 7.07
C ASN A 24 13.65 9.23 7.05
N ASP A 25 14.02 8.42 8.05
CA ASP A 25 15.27 7.66 8.02
C ASP A 25 15.21 6.51 7.00
N PHE A 26 14.00 6.15 6.55
CA PHE A 26 13.78 5.14 5.54
C PHE A 26 13.51 5.81 4.19
N ASN A 27 14.21 5.35 3.16
CA ASN A 27 13.93 5.77 1.78
C ASN A 27 12.65 5.10 1.26
N MET A 28 11.50 5.49 1.81
CA MET A 28 10.20 4.89 1.51
C MET A 28 9.40 5.74 0.54
N TYR A 29 8.86 5.12 -0.51
CA TYR A 29 7.87 5.73 -1.38
C TYR A 29 6.46 5.33 -0.92
N ASN A 30 5.64 6.33 -0.55
CA ASN A 30 4.27 6.14 -0.09
C ASN A 30 3.39 7.30 -0.60
N ARG A 31 2.59 7.06 -1.64
CA ARG A 31 1.63 8.03 -2.20
C ARG A 31 0.39 7.35 -2.76
N TYR A 32 -0.78 7.72 -2.23
CA TYR A 32 -2.10 7.35 -2.76
C TYR A 32 -2.28 7.78 -4.23
N SER A 33 -3.19 7.09 -4.92
CA SER A 33 -3.66 7.45 -6.26
C SER A 33 -4.69 8.58 -6.24
N ASN A 34 -5.39 8.78 -5.10
CA ASN A 34 -6.47 9.76 -4.92
C ASN A 34 -7.58 9.63 -5.98
N THR A 35 -8.05 8.40 -6.21
CA THR A 35 -9.18 8.13 -7.10
C THR A 35 -10.08 7.04 -6.53
N GLU A 36 -11.35 7.13 -6.91
CA GLU A 36 -12.43 6.17 -6.69
C GLU A 36 -12.44 5.06 -7.75
N ASN A 37 -11.66 5.20 -8.82
CA ASN A 37 -11.67 4.25 -9.93
C ASN A 37 -10.59 3.17 -9.76
N LEU A 38 -10.99 1.91 -9.66
CA LEU A 38 -10.10 0.76 -9.48
C LEU A 38 -9.00 0.66 -10.55
N PHE A 39 -9.37 0.82 -11.83
CA PHE A 39 -8.39 0.73 -12.92
C PHE A 39 -7.34 1.83 -12.84
N ASN A 40 -7.77 3.07 -12.59
CA ASN A 40 -6.88 4.22 -12.45
C ASN A 40 -5.96 4.05 -11.23
N MET A 41 -6.50 3.61 -10.09
CA MET A 41 -5.73 3.34 -8.88
C MET A 41 -4.68 2.25 -9.14
N GLY A 42 -5.06 1.13 -9.76
CA GLY A 42 -4.12 0.08 -10.11
C GLY A 42 -3.02 0.54 -11.05
N SER A 43 -3.40 1.20 -12.16
CA SER A 43 -2.45 1.73 -13.14
C SER A 43 -1.43 2.71 -12.51
N ASP A 44 -1.91 3.65 -11.70
CA ASP A 44 -1.08 4.61 -10.98
C ASP A 44 -0.13 3.91 -9.99
N GLN A 45 -0.66 3.03 -9.15
CA GLN A 45 0.13 2.33 -8.13
C GLN A 45 1.21 1.43 -8.74
N PHE A 46 0.92 0.75 -9.84
CA PHE A 46 1.91 -0.10 -10.51
C PHE A 46 2.94 0.69 -11.30
N LYS A 47 2.56 1.83 -11.89
CA LYS A 47 3.53 2.76 -12.47
C LYS A 47 4.51 3.24 -11.40
N LYS A 48 4.01 3.68 -10.25
CA LYS A 48 4.83 4.09 -9.09
C LYS A 48 5.71 2.93 -8.59
N MET A 49 5.17 1.72 -8.51
CA MET A 49 5.94 0.55 -8.08
C MET A 49 7.11 0.27 -9.04
N HIS A 50 6.84 0.30 -10.35
CA HIS A 50 7.87 0.08 -11.35
C HIS A 50 8.98 1.14 -11.30
N GLU A 51 8.61 2.40 -11.06
CA GLU A 51 9.54 3.53 -11.00
C GLU A 51 10.39 3.53 -9.71
N TYR A 52 9.78 3.25 -8.54
CA TYR A 52 10.42 3.50 -7.24
C TYR A 52 10.88 2.24 -6.49
N ALA A 53 10.22 1.08 -6.65
CA ALA A 53 10.58 -0.15 -5.92
C ALA A 53 12.04 -0.61 -6.12
N PRO A 54 12.69 -0.41 -7.28
CA PRO A 54 14.10 -0.78 -7.43
C PRO A 54 15.08 0.00 -6.53
N SER A 55 14.69 1.17 -6.03
CA SER A 55 15.57 2.08 -5.26
C SER A 55 15.02 2.52 -3.90
N HIS A 56 13.74 2.24 -3.62
CA HIS A 56 13.03 2.67 -2.42
C HIS A 56 12.31 1.48 -1.78
N TYR A 57 12.08 1.54 -0.48
CA TYR A 57 11.05 0.72 0.13
C TYR A 57 9.69 1.18 -0.42
N PHE A 58 9.00 0.32 -1.15
CA PHE A 58 7.75 0.69 -1.80
C PHE A 58 6.55 0.23 -0.96
N LEU A 59 5.69 1.20 -0.60
CA LEU A 59 4.39 0.92 0.00
C LEU A 59 3.32 1.01 -1.07
N LEU A 60 2.69 -0.13 -1.38
CA LEU A 60 1.52 -0.18 -2.25
C LEU A 60 0.30 0.35 -1.49
N SER A 61 -0.19 1.52 -1.89
CA SER A 61 -1.39 2.13 -1.33
C SER A 61 -2.61 1.65 -2.11
N TRP A 62 -3.16 0.51 -1.71
CA TRP A 62 -4.29 -0.13 -2.39
C TRP A 62 -5.62 0.27 -1.77
N THR A 63 -5.89 1.58 -1.85
CA THR A 63 -7.08 2.21 -1.26
C THR A 63 -7.74 3.09 -2.31
N LEU A 64 -9.03 2.85 -2.56
CA LEU A 64 -9.87 3.77 -3.33
C LEU A 64 -10.32 4.91 -2.42
N THR A 65 -10.17 6.14 -2.89
CA THR A 65 -10.61 7.34 -2.16
C THR A 65 -11.92 7.84 -2.75
N GLN A 66 -12.87 8.24 -1.91
CA GLN A 66 -14.09 8.87 -2.40
C GLN A 66 -13.80 10.22 -3.05
N SER A 67 -14.46 10.50 -4.18
CA SER A 67 -14.50 11.86 -4.73
C SER A 67 -15.46 12.76 -3.93
N SER A 68 -15.32 14.08 -4.06
CA SER A 68 -16.16 15.05 -3.34
C SER A 68 -17.66 14.85 -3.62
N ILE A 69 -18.02 14.40 -4.83
CA ILE A 69 -19.40 14.11 -5.20
C ILE A 69 -19.89 12.87 -4.44
N GLN A 70 -19.12 11.77 -4.45
CA GLN A 70 -19.48 10.55 -3.72
C GLN A 70 -19.61 10.78 -2.20
N ALA A 71 -18.76 11.65 -1.63
CA ALA A 71 -18.84 12.02 -0.23
C ALA A 71 -20.15 12.76 0.11
N ILE A 72 -20.64 13.61 -0.80
CA ILE A 72 -21.89 14.36 -0.63
C ILE A 72 -23.13 13.50 -0.91
N THR A 73 -23.05 12.54 -1.83
CA THR A 73 -24.17 11.67 -2.24
C THR A 73 -24.17 10.30 -1.56
N CYS A 74 -23.34 10.09 -0.53
CA CYS A 74 -23.19 8.77 0.09
C CYS A 74 -24.49 8.22 0.71
N ALA A 75 -25.43 9.10 1.08
CA ALA A 75 -26.72 8.74 1.66
C ALA A 75 -27.81 8.47 0.61
N THR A 76 -27.55 8.72 -0.68
CA THR A 76 -28.62 8.78 -1.70
C THR A 76 -28.56 7.66 -2.75
N THR A 77 -27.79 6.58 -2.57
CA THR A 77 -27.64 5.44 -3.52
C THR A 77 -27.08 5.78 -4.91
N VAL A 78 -26.71 7.05 -5.17
CA VAL A 78 -26.21 7.52 -6.48
C VAL A 78 -24.71 7.24 -6.65
N SER A 79 -24.01 6.87 -5.59
CA SER A 79 -22.57 6.62 -5.58
C SER A 79 -22.21 5.49 -4.65
N ASP A 80 -21.19 4.72 -5.02
CA ASP A 80 -20.59 3.71 -4.15
C ASP A 80 -20.15 4.33 -2.82
N SER A 81 -20.53 3.67 -1.74
CA SER A 81 -20.03 3.97 -0.41
C SER A 81 -18.56 3.61 -0.27
N ILE A 82 -17.88 4.18 0.73
CA ILE A 82 -16.47 3.84 1.00
C ILE A 82 -16.30 2.34 1.26
N LYS A 83 -17.29 1.68 1.86
CA LYS A 83 -17.25 0.24 2.11
C LYS A 83 -17.30 -0.58 0.81
N GLU A 84 -18.13 -0.17 -0.15
CA GLU A 84 -18.20 -0.82 -1.47
C GLU A 84 -16.91 -0.62 -2.26
N LEU A 85 -16.36 0.60 -2.26
CA LEU A 85 -15.08 0.90 -2.89
C LEU A 85 -13.94 0.04 -2.31
N VAL A 86 -13.90 -0.10 -0.98
CA VAL A 86 -12.87 -0.91 -0.34
C VAL A 86 -13.03 -2.39 -0.65
N ASN A 87 -14.26 -2.92 -0.67
CA ASN A 87 -14.49 -4.31 -1.06
C ASN A 87 -14.06 -4.56 -2.51
N GLN A 88 -14.41 -3.64 -3.42
CA GLN A 88 -13.98 -3.70 -4.83
C GLN A 88 -12.45 -3.72 -4.95
N ALA A 89 -11.75 -2.88 -4.18
CA ALA A 89 -10.30 -2.87 -4.16
C ALA A 89 -9.75 -4.22 -3.66
N ASN A 90 -10.24 -4.71 -2.52
CA ASN A 90 -9.75 -5.95 -1.91
C ASN A 90 -9.97 -7.16 -2.83
N ASP A 91 -11.12 -7.28 -3.47
CA ASP A 91 -11.45 -8.37 -4.40
C ASP A 91 -10.49 -8.43 -5.60
N ALA A 92 -10.01 -7.27 -6.07
CA ALA A 92 -9.14 -7.17 -7.24
C ALA A 92 -7.64 -7.29 -6.92
N LEU A 93 -7.24 -7.18 -5.64
CA LEU A 93 -5.83 -7.01 -5.25
C LEU A 93 -4.92 -8.12 -5.78
N VAL A 94 -5.30 -9.38 -5.58
CA VAL A 94 -4.45 -10.53 -5.94
C VAL A 94 -4.23 -10.59 -7.44
N ASP A 95 -5.31 -10.51 -8.22
CA ASP A 95 -5.28 -10.60 -9.68
C ASP A 95 -4.51 -9.44 -10.32
N TYR A 96 -4.58 -8.26 -9.72
CA TYR A 96 -3.87 -7.08 -10.21
C TYR A 96 -2.39 -7.10 -9.79
N LEU A 97 -2.08 -7.41 -8.54
CA LEU A 97 -0.72 -7.29 -8.02
C LEU A 97 0.16 -8.47 -8.45
N TYR A 98 -0.30 -9.70 -8.25
CA TYR A 98 0.56 -10.89 -8.37
C TYR A 98 1.27 -11.00 -9.74
N PRO A 99 0.62 -10.76 -10.90
CA PRO A 99 1.28 -10.84 -12.20
C PRO A 99 2.34 -9.77 -12.47
N ARG A 100 2.39 -8.71 -11.64
CA ARG A 100 3.29 -7.55 -11.82
C ARG A 100 4.51 -7.60 -10.90
N ILE A 101 4.57 -8.58 -10.01
CA ILE A 101 5.69 -8.77 -9.10
C ILE A 101 6.86 -9.40 -9.84
N THR A 102 8.03 -8.83 -9.66
CA THR A 102 9.31 -9.39 -10.09
C THR A 102 10.30 -9.36 -8.94
N LYS A 103 11.52 -9.86 -9.15
CA LYS A 103 12.59 -9.82 -8.13
C LYS A 103 13.00 -8.41 -7.71
N THR A 104 12.82 -7.42 -8.58
CA THR A 104 13.26 -6.04 -8.35
C THR A 104 12.10 -5.05 -8.29
N VAL A 105 10.89 -5.48 -8.66
CA VAL A 105 9.68 -4.66 -8.67
C VAL A 105 8.63 -5.39 -7.84
N TYR A 106 8.52 -5.02 -6.58
CA TYR A 106 7.56 -5.59 -5.63
C TYR A 106 7.31 -4.60 -4.50
N PRO A 107 6.15 -4.68 -3.81
CA PRO A 107 5.92 -3.86 -2.63
C PRO A 107 6.56 -4.49 -1.39
N ASN A 108 7.14 -3.66 -0.54
CA ASN A 108 7.62 -4.05 0.79
C ASN A 108 6.48 -4.02 1.82
N ILE A 109 5.50 -3.15 1.62
CA ILE A 109 4.31 -3.00 2.45
C ILE A 109 3.09 -2.97 1.54
N VAL A 110 2.08 -3.77 1.86
CA VAL A 110 0.75 -3.71 1.21
C VAL A 110 -0.21 -3.06 2.19
N TYR A 111 -0.71 -1.88 1.83
CA TYR A 111 -1.62 -1.11 2.66
C TYR A 111 -3.02 -1.13 2.04
N ILE A 112 -3.98 -1.66 2.80
CA ILE A 112 -5.38 -1.84 2.39
C ILE A 112 -6.31 -1.32 3.49
N ASP A 113 -7.54 -1.02 3.10
CA ASP A 113 -8.63 -0.74 4.02
C ASP A 113 -9.50 -1.98 4.25
N ASN A 114 -10.27 -1.96 5.34
CA ASN A 114 -11.25 -3.00 5.71
C ASN A 114 -10.68 -4.42 5.59
N VAL A 115 -9.68 -4.75 6.40
CA VAL A 115 -9.08 -6.10 6.41
C VAL A 115 -10.14 -7.11 6.87
N LEU A 116 -10.69 -7.89 5.93
CA LEU A 116 -11.78 -8.84 6.19
C LEU A 116 -11.29 -10.27 6.41
N ASP A 117 -10.16 -10.64 5.81
CA ASP A 117 -9.66 -12.01 5.78
C ASP A 117 -8.13 -12.09 5.73
N THR A 118 -7.60 -13.29 5.46
CA THR A 118 -6.16 -13.56 5.39
C THR A 118 -5.59 -13.47 3.98
N THR A 119 -6.38 -13.07 2.97
CA THR A 119 -5.97 -13.04 1.56
C THR A 119 -4.76 -12.13 1.35
N THR A 120 -4.82 -10.89 1.84
CA THR A 120 -3.71 -9.93 1.73
C THR A 120 -2.45 -10.39 2.48
N THR A 121 -2.62 -11.06 3.62
CA THR A 121 -1.49 -11.62 4.37
C THR A 121 -0.85 -12.78 3.61
N THR A 122 -1.66 -13.67 3.05
CA THR A 122 -1.21 -14.79 2.21
C THR A 122 -0.48 -14.27 0.97
N LEU A 123 -1.01 -13.24 0.33
CA LEU A 123 -0.35 -12.58 -0.80
C LEU A 123 1.01 -12.05 -0.38
N ALA A 124 1.11 -11.29 0.72
CA ALA A 124 2.39 -10.76 1.22
C ALA A 124 3.42 -11.87 1.49
N LEU A 125 3.01 -13.02 2.04
CA LEU A 125 3.87 -14.19 2.19
C LEU A 125 4.33 -14.75 0.84
N ALA A 126 3.43 -14.84 -0.14
CA ALA A 126 3.76 -15.27 -1.49
C ALA A 126 4.74 -14.31 -2.19
N ILE A 127 4.62 -12.98 -1.98
CA ILE A 127 5.61 -12.00 -2.47
C ILE A 127 6.99 -12.32 -1.90
N ASN A 128 7.09 -12.49 -0.57
CA ASN A 128 8.34 -12.83 0.09
C ASN A 128 8.92 -14.13 -0.46
N TRP A 129 8.09 -15.15 -0.65
CA TRP A 129 8.52 -16.40 -1.28
C TRP A 129 9.06 -16.15 -2.68
N THR A 130 8.32 -15.47 -3.56
CA THR A 130 8.73 -15.19 -4.95
C THR A 130 10.05 -14.40 -5.02
N VAL A 131 10.24 -13.43 -4.13
CA VAL A 131 11.45 -12.58 -4.11
C VAL A 131 12.65 -13.33 -3.50
N LEU A 132 12.45 -14.13 -2.45
CA LEU A 132 13.54 -14.74 -1.67
C LEU A 132 13.89 -16.19 -2.06
N SER A 133 12.95 -16.93 -2.66
CA SER A 133 13.15 -18.36 -2.99
C SER A 133 14.03 -18.59 -4.22
N TYR A 134 14.23 -17.56 -5.06
CA TYR A 134 15.25 -17.61 -6.10
C TYR A 134 16.65 -17.38 -5.53
N LYS A 135 17.20 -18.41 -4.87
CA LYS A 135 18.65 -18.52 -4.71
C LYS A 135 19.27 -18.92 -6.05
N LYS A 136 20.40 -18.29 -6.37
CA LYS A 136 21.26 -18.63 -7.52
C LYS A 136 21.64 -20.11 -7.51
#